data_AF-A0A357T2L2-F1
#
_entry.id   AF-A0A357T2L2-F1
#
_cell.length_a   1.000
_cell.length_b   1.000
_cell.length_c   1.000
_cell.angle_alpha   90.00
_cell.angle_beta   90.00
_cell.angle_gamma   90.00
#
_symmetry.space_group_name_H-M   'P 1'
#
loop_
_entity.id
_entity.type
_entity.pdbx_description
1 polymer ?
#
loop_
_entity_poly.entity_id
_entity_poly.type
_entity_poly.pdbx_seq_one_letter_code
_entity_poly.pdbx_strand_id
1 'polypeptide(L)' 'MKRIILTGGGTAGHVMPNLALLPKLQNKGWEVIYIGSFDGIEQELIHDKKIPYYPIATGKFRRYFSKQNLSDPFRVIK' A
#
# COMPACT_ATOMS: atom_id res chain seq x y z
N MET A 1 21.83 -5.92 6.92
CA MET A 1 20.97 -5.18 5.96
C MET A 1 19.70 -4.75 6.68
N LYS A 2 19.21 -3.53 6.47
CA LYS A 2 17.96 -3.05 7.10
C LYS A 2 16.82 -3.19 6.09
N ARG A 3 15.66 -3.66 6.54
CA ARG A 3 14.46 -3.85 5.73
C ARG A 3 13.34 -2.96 6.25
N ILE A 4 12.59 -2.34 5.34
CA ILE A 4 11.41 -1.53 5.67
C ILE A 4 10.25 -1.93 4.76
N ILE A 5 9.07 -2.00 5.36
CA ILE A 5 7.82 -2.22 4.65
C ILE A 5 7.10 -0.88 4.63
N LEU A 6 6.83 -0.39 3.41
CA LEU A 6 5.94 0.73 3.18
C LEU A 6 4.55 0.19 2.86
N THR A 7 3.55 0.85 3.41
CA THR A 7 2.16 0.56 3.08
C THR A 7 1.38 1.87 3.10
N GLY A 8 0.18 1.82 2.56
CA GLY A 8 -0.62 2.98 2.23
C GLY A 8 -1.26 2.75 0.86
N GLY A 9 -2.51 3.17 0.73
CA GLY A 9 -3.29 2.88 -0.45
C GLY A 9 -4.68 3.48 -0.40
N GLY A 10 -5.45 3.21 -1.45
CA GLY A 10 -6.83 3.66 -1.58
C GLY A 10 -7.01 5.09 -2.12
N THR A 11 -6.02 5.98 -1.96
CA THR A 11 -5.94 7.29 -2.65
C THR A 11 -4.48 7.67 -2.90
N ALA A 12 -4.21 8.49 -3.93
CA ALA A 12 -2.87 8.98 -4.23
C ALA A 12 -2.21 9.69 -3.03
N GLY A 13 -2.98 10.45 -2.25
CA GLY A 13 -2.47 11.22 -1.10
C GLY A 13 -1.77 10.38 -0.03
N HIS A 14 -2.16 9.11 0.13
CA HIS A 14 -1.53 8.19 1.09
C HIS A 14 -0.28 7.48 0.51
N VAL A 15 -0.12 7.50 -0.81
CA VAL A 15 0.99 6.81 -1.52
C VAL A 15 2.14 7.77 -1.82
N MET A 16 1.84 9.03 -2.12
CA MET A 16 2.84 10.05 -2.49
C MET A 16 3.95 10.25 -1.43
N PRO A 17 3.68 10.26 -0.11
CA PRO A 17 4.75 10.36 0.88
C PRO A 17 5.73 9.19 0.83
N ASN A 18 5.23 7.97 0.60
CA ASN A 18 6.08 6.78 0.46
C ASN A 18 6.97 6.88 -0.79
N LEU A 19 6.43 7.35 -1.90
CA LEU A 19 7.17 7.61 -3.13
C LEU A 19 8.28 8.64 -2.93
N ALA A 20 8.00 9.72 -2.19
CA ALA A 20 8.98 10.75 -1.88
C ALA A 20 10.13 10.22 -0.99
N LEU A 21 9.86 9.26 -0.11
CA LEU A 21 10.87 8.64 0.76
C LEU A 21 11.72 7.60 0.05
N LEU A 22 11.20 6.97 -1.01
CA LEU A 22 11.78 5.79 -1.63
C LEU A 22 13.25 5.97 -2.09
N PRO A 23 13.61 7.04 -2.83
CA PRO A 23 14.99 7.21 -3.29
C PRO A 23 15.96 7.37 -2.12
N LYS A 24 15.53 8.04 -1.05
CA LYS A 24 16.35 8.27 0.14
C LYS A 24 16.58 6.99 0.94
N LEU A 25 15.60 6.08 0.97
CA LEU A 25 15.73 4.77 1.59
C LEU A 25 16.65 3.85 0.78
N GLN A 26 16.48 3.81 -0.55
CA GLN A 26 17.34 3.06 -1.45
C GLN A 26 18.80 3.53 -1.37
N ASN A 27 19.04 4.86 -1.39
CA ASN A 27 20.38 5.44 -1.24
C ASN A 27 21.04 5.12 0.11
N LYS A 28 20.24 4.86 1.15
CA LYS A 28 20.73 4.42 2.46
C LYS A 28 20.96 2.91 2.55
N GLY A 29 20.81 2.17 1.43
CA GLY A 29 20.99 0.73 1.36
C GLY A 29 19.89 -0.08 2.06
N TRP A 30 18.68 0.49 2.18
CA TRP A 30 17.54 -0.25 2.72
C TRP A 30 16.92 -1.15 1.66
N GLU A 31 16.57 -2.35 2.08
CA GLU A 31 15.64 -3.18 1.31
C GLU A 31 14.22 -2.66 1.56
N VAL A 32 13.64 -2.03 0.54
CA VAL A 32 12.28 -1.48 0.61
C VAL A 32 11.31 -2.43 -0.05
N ILE A 33 10.26 -2.78 0.68
CA ILE A 33 9.14 -3.59 0.21
C ILE A 33 7.87 -2.75 0.32
N TYR A 34 6.95 -2.93 -0.62
CA TYR A 34 5.64 -2.28 -0.57
C TYR A 34 4.52 -3.32 -0.44
N ILE A 35 3.56 -3.07 0.46
CA ILE A 35 2.34 -3.86 0.58
C ILE A 35 1.13 -2.95 0.32
N GLY A 36 0.29 -3.36 -0.63
CA GLY A 36 -0.89 -2.60 -1.05
C GLY A 36 -2.01 -3.50 -1.54
N SER A 37 -3.10 -2.90 -2.01
CA SER A 37 -4.26 -3.64 -2.50
C SER A 37 -4.10 -4.13 -3.93
N PHE A 38 -4.74 -5.25 -4.27
CA PHE A 38 -4.72 -5.82 -5.62
C PHE A 38 -5.13 -4.85 -6.73
N ASP A 39 -6.08 -3.95 -6.44
CA ASP A 39 -6.70 -3.05 -7.44
C ASP A 39 -6.47 -1.57 -7.11
N GLY A 40 -5.52 -1.27 -6.22
CA GLY A 40 -5.30 0.08 -5.72
C GLY A 40 -4.38 0.90 -6.63
N ILE A 41 -4.57 2.22 -6.63
CA ILE A 41 -3.68 3.17 -7.33
C ILE A 41 -2.22 3.02 -6.89
N GLU A 42 -1.98 2.56 -5.65
CA GLU A 42 -0.64 2.26 -5.17
C GLU A 42 0.08 1.19 -6.01
N GLN A 43 -0.63 0.23 -6.61
CA GLN A 43 -0.03 -0.79 -7.45
C GLN A 43 0.58 -0.15 -8.70
N GLU A 44 -0.19 0.69 -9.40
CA GLU A 44 0.26 1.43 -10.58
C GLU A 44 1.42 2.37 -10.24
N LEU A 45 1.29 3.13 -9.16
CA LEU A 45 2.30 4.11 -8.74
C LEU A 45 3.64 3.48 -8.32
N ILE A 46 3.60 2.25 -7.79
CA ILE A 46 4.78 1.53 -7.33
C ILE A 46 5.39 0.63 -8.42
N HIS A 47 4.61 0.23 -9.43
CA HIS A 47 5.05 -0.67 -10.50
C HIS A 47 6.39 -0.25 -11.13
N ASP A 48 6.55 1.04 -11.41
CA ASP A 48 7.75 1.58 -12.07
C ASP A 48 8.96 1.75 -11.13
N LYS A 49 8.79 1.54 -9.82
CA LYS A 49 9.81 1.86 -8.82
C LYS A 49 10.79 0.73 -8.52
N LYS A 50 10.66 -0.41 -9.21
CA LYS A 50 11.56 -1.58 -9.10
C LYS A 50 11.74 -2.06 -7.65
N ILE A 51 10.69 -1.97 -6.84
CA ILE A 51 10.66 -2.54 -5.49
C ILE A 51 9.67 -3.70 -5.46
N PRO A 52 9.90 -4.73 -4.62
CA PRO A 52 8.93 -5.79 -4.41
C PRO A 52 7.59 -5.22 -3.95
N TYR A 53 6.53 -5.54 -4.69
CA TYR A 53 5.16 -5.19 -4.36
C TYR A 53 4.38 -6.46 -4.04
N TYR A 54 3.81 -6.53 -2.84
CA TYR A 54 2.97 -7.65 -2.40
C TYR A 54 1.52 -7.19 -2.34
N PRO A 55 0.69 -7.59 -3.32
CA PRO A 55 -0.72 -7.28 -3.30
C PRO A 55 -1.44 -8.14 -2.25
N ILE A 56 -2.34 -7.53 -1.49
CA ILE A 56 -3.17 -8.19 -0.47
C ILE A 56 -4.64 -7.79 -0.61
N ALA A 57 -5.53 -8.62 -0.05
CA ALA A 57 -6.93 -8.26 0.06
C ALA A 57 -7.07 -7.16 1.11
N THR A 58 -7.70 -6.04 0.73
CA THR A 58 -7.92 -4.91 1.63
C THR A 58 -9.41 -4.59 1.74
N GLY A 59 -9.78 -4.03 2.89
CA GLY A 59 -11.10 -3.50 3.17
C GLY A 59 -10.98 -2.10 3.76
N LYS A 60 -12.03 -1.30 3.65
CA LYS A 60 -12.05 0.07 4.20
C LYS A 60 -13.01 0.13 5.37
N PHE A 61 -12.55 0.66 6.50
CA PHE A 61 -13.43 1.02 7.58
C PHE A 61 -13.91 2.46 7.41
N ARG A 62 -15.10 2.63 6.82
CA ARG A 62 -15.66 3.97 6.56
C ARG A 62 -16.30 4.51 7.83
N ARG A 63 -16.04 5.79 8.15
CA ARG A 63 -16.59 6.45 9.35
C ARG A 63 -18.06 6.86 9.22
N TYR A 64 -18.59 6.85 8.00
CA TYR A 64 -20.01 7.09 7.69
C TYR A 64 -20.77 5.77 7.53
N PHE A 65 -22.09 5.82 7.68
CA PHE A 65 -22.93 4.64 7.44
C PHE A 65 -22.77 4.17 6.00
N SER A 66 -22.15 3.01 5.83
CA SER A 66 -21.96 2.38 4.54
C SER A 66 -22.25 0.90 4.66
N LYS A 67 -23.14 0.39 3.81
CA LYS A 67 -23.40 -1.06 3.69
C LYS A 67 -22.12 -1.85 3.39
N GLN A 68 -21.12 -1.20 2.82
CA GLN A 68 -19.82 -1.80 2.51
C GLN A 68 -19.00 -2.12 3.77
N ASN A 69 -19.23 -1.43 4.89
CA ASN A 69 -18.56 -1.77 6.16
C ASN A 69 -19.00 -3.13 6.71
N LEU A 70 -20.15 -3.66 6.29
CA LEU A 70 -20.61 -5.00 6.65
C LEU A 70 -19.94 -6.07 5.79
N SER A 71 -19.71 -5.79 4.50
CA SER A 71 -19.08 -6.73 3.56
C SER A 71 -17.56 -6.74 3.62
N ASP A 72 -16.93 -5.60 3.88
CA ASP A 72 -15.46 -5.44 3.84
C ASP A 72 -14.70 -6.34 4.83
N PRO A 73 -15.20 -6.64 6.05
CA PRO A 73 -14.57 -7.63 6.93
C PRO A 73 -14.45 -9.02 6.30
N PHE A 74 -15.46 -9.47 5.54
CA PHE A 74 -15.41 -10.77 4.86
C PHE A 74 -14.46 -10.77 3.67
N ARG A 75 -14.18 -9.61 3.08
CA ARG A 75 -13.24 -9.45 1.97
C ARG A 75 -11.79 -9.67 2.40
N VAL A 76 -11.45 -9.41 3.66
CA VAL A 76 -10.08 -9.49 4.18
C VAL A 76 -9.76 -10.79 4.93
N ILE A 77 -10.75 -11.65 5.20
CA ILE A 77 -10.57 -12.92 5.94
C ILE A 77 -10.08 -14.08 5.02
N LYS A 78 -9.81 -13.81 3.74
CA LYS A 78 -9.44 -14.83 2.77
C LYS A 78 -8.01 -15.33 2.91
#